data_AF-A0A8S3YCS8-F1
#
_entry.id   AF-A0A8S3YCS8-F1
#
_cell.length_a   1.000
_cell.length_b   1.000
_cell.length_c   1.000
_cell.angle_alpha   90.00
_cell.angle_beta   90.00
_cell.angle_gamma   90.00
#
_symmetry.space_group_name_H-M   'P 1'
#
loop_
_entity.id
_entity.type
_entity.pdbx_description
1 polymer ?
#
loop_
_entity_poly.entity_id
_entity_poly.type
_entity_poly.pdbx_seq_one_letter_code
_entity_poly.pdbx_strand_id
1 'polypeptide(L)'
;MENRSIYDIRKEIGRILVEESPPKNNVNMVVPIPDSGIPAAIGYAKHSGLPMELGIIRNHYIGRTFIQPTAEVRKVRIKLKFNANKHTLKASKKLYILLWKIFCLDTLVGEGPSARTLRIDLPPFTLIGATTRLGLLSAPLRDRFGIPLHLEFYSFEELVNIIKRGARVLSNEIEENSAREIACRARGTPRIALRLLRRIRDFVEVKDDKKITYEVTDSVLLKLGVDKMGLNKLDMHYLRFLFNTSGPVGIGTISIALSEDVGNIEETV
;
A
#
# COMPACT_ATOMS: atom_id res chain seq x y z
N MET A 1 27.03 -5.88 0.09
CA MET A 1 26.43 -6.53 -1.10
C MET A 1 25.83 -5.44 -1.97
N GLU A 2 26.10 -5.50 -3.26
CA GLU A 2 26.10 -4.42 -4.27
C GLU A 2 24.91 -3.45 -4.25
N ASN A 3 25.19 -2.21 -4.65
CA ASN A 3 24.30 -1.04 -4.78
C ASN A 3 23.26 -1.22 -5.91
N ARG A 4 22.49 -2.31 -5.91
CA ARG A 4 21.50 -2.62 -6.94
C ARG A 4 20.19 -1.89 -6.64
N SER A 5 19.68 -1.15 -7.62
CA SER A 5 18.38 -0.50 -7.51
C SER A 5 17.27 -1.53 -7.31
N ILE A 6 16.25 -1.20 -6.51
CA ILE A 6 15.03 -2.01 -6.35
C ILE A 6 14.41 -2.33 -7.72
N TYR A 7 14.56 -1.42 -8.68
CA TYR A 7 14.08 -1.60 -10.04
C TYR A 7 14.81 -2.74 -10.77
N ASP A 8 16.13 -2.84 -10.61
CA ASP A 8 16.95 -3.87 -11.24
C ASP A 8 16.76 -5.23 -10.58
N ILE A 9 16.59 -5.26 -9.25
CA ILE A 9 16.22 -6.49 -8.53
C ILE A 9 14.88 -7.02 -9.02
N ARG A 10 13.89 -6.16 -9.26
CA ARG A 10 12.58 -6.59 -9.77
C ARG A 10 12.63 -7.06 -11.22
N LYS A 11 13.51 -6.50 -12.06
CA LYS A 11 13.78 -7.04 -13.40
C LYS A 11 14.41 -8.43 -13.32
N GLU A 12 15.33 -8.63 -12.38
CA GLU A 12 15.97 -9.92 -12.16
C GLU A 12 14.98 -10.99 -11.69
N ILE A 13 14.02 -10.63 -10.83
CA ILE A 13 12.88 -11.50 -10.49
C ILE A 13 12.11 -11.91 -11.75
N GLY A 14 11.90 -10.99 -12.69
CA GLY A 14 11.28 -11.27 -13.98
C GLY A 14 12.03 -12.31 -14.81
N ARG A 15 13.37 -12.26 -14.81
CA ARG A 15 14.22 -13.28 -15.46
C ARG A 15 14.04 -14.65 -14.81
N ILE A 16 14.17 -14.72 -13.49
CA ILE A 16 14.05 -15.96 -12.72
C ILE A 16 12.68 -16.61 -12.97
N LEU A 17 11.62 -15.81 -13.07
CA LEU A 17 10.28 -16.29 -13.38
C LEU A 17 10.17 -16.97 -14.76
N VAL A 18 10.99 -16.60 -15.75
CA VAL A 18 11.02 -17.30 -17.04
C VAL A 18 11.65 -18.68 -16.90
N GLU A 19 12.66 -18.81 -16.05
CA GLU A 19 13.36 -20.08 -15.81
C GLU A 19 12.49 -21.05 -15.01
N GLU A 20 11.83 -20.56 -13.96
CA GLU A 20 10.94 -21.37 -13.12
C GLU A 20 9.58 -21.64 -13.79
N SER A 21 9.12 -20.72 -14.64
CA SER A 21 7.82 -20.81 -15.32
C SER A 21 7.91 -20.26 -16.75
N PRO A 22 8.51 -21.04 -17.67
CA PRO A 22 8.66 -20.61 -19.05
C PRO A 22 7.30 -20.40 -19.72
N PRO A 23 7.21 -19.44 -20.65
CA PRO A 23 5.98 -19.17 -21.37
C PRO A 23 5.52 -20.42 -22.12
N LYS A 24 4.24 -20.78 -21.97
CA LYS A 24 3.65 -21.87 -22.75
C LYS A 24 3.55 -21.47 -24.22
N ASN A 25 3.61 -22.44 -25.14
CA ASN A 25 3.59 -22.21 -26.61
C ASN A 25 2.39 -21.40 -27.14
N ASN A 26 1.34 -21.21 -26.34
CA ASN A 26 0.15 -20.44 -26.69
C ASN A 26 0.11 -19.03 -26.09
N VAL A 27 1.18 -18.61 -25.41
CA VAL A 27 1.35 -17.27 -24.85
C VAL A 27 2.12 -16.44 -25.87
N ASN A 28 1.58 -15.28 -26.23
CA ASN A 28 2.17 -14.42 -27.25
C ASN A 28 2.55 -13.03 -26.74
N MET A 29 2.36 -12.73 -25.46
CA MET A 29 2.55 -11.38 -24.93
C MET A 29 2.64 -11.36 -23.40
N VAL A 30 3.38 -10.39 -22.86
CA VAL A 30 3.52 -10.13 -21.43
C VAL A 30 2.79 -8.84 -21.08
N VAL A 31 1.91 -8.87 -20.09
CA VAL A 31 1.18 -7.69 -19.62
C VAL A 31 1.42 -7.47 -18.12
N PRO A 32 1.98 -6.32 -17.70
CA PRO A 32 2.16 -6.01 -16.28
C PRO A 32 0.84 -5.64 -15.63
N ILE A 33 0.53 -6.24 -14.47
CA ILE A 33 -0.62 -5.85 -13.65
C ILE A 33 -0.23 -5.93 -12.18
N PRO A 34 -0.33 -4.84 -11.38
CA PRO A 34 -0.52 -3.43 -11.74
C PRO A 34 0.79 -2.75 -12.20
N ASP A 35 0.81 -1.42 -12.42
CA ASP A 35 1.99 -0.64 -12.89
C ASP A 35 3.28 -0.92 -12.10
N SER A 36 3.18 -1.27 -10.81
CA SER A 36 4.34 -1.64 -9.99
C SER A 36 5.03 -2.94 -10.41
N GLY A 37 4.37 -3.75 -11.25
CA GLY A 37 4.87 -4.98 -11.86
C GLY A 37 5.59 -4.77 -13.20
N ILE A 38 5.62 -3.54 -13.74
CA ILE A 38 6.33 -3.20 -14.97
C ILE A 38 7.80 -3.68 -14.96
N PRO A 39 8.60 -3.49 -13.89
CA PRO A 39 10.00 -3.92 -13.93
C PRO A 39 10.15 -5.45 -14.07
N ALA A 40 9.31 -6.22 -13.40
CA ALA A 40 9.32 -7.68 -13.51
C ALA A 40 8.82 -8.16 -14.88
N ALA A 41 7.78 -7.51 -15.44
CA ALA A 41 7.31 -7.80 -16.78
C ALA A 41 8.37 -7.51 -17.85
N ILE A 42 9.14 -6.42 -17.70
CA ILE A 42 10.29 -6.12 -18.58
C ILE A 42 11.33 -7.24 -18.50
N GLY A 43 11.67 -7.67 -17.29
CA GLY A 43 12.59 -8.78 -17.07
C GLY A 43 12.11 -10.07 -17.73
N TYR A 44 10.83 -10.40 -17.53
CA TYR A 44 10.21 -11.61 -18.08
C TYR A 44 10.13 -11.57 -19.61
N ALA A 45 9.66 -10.48 -20.20
CA ALA A 45 9.54 -10.30 -21.65
C ALA A 45 10.90 -10.41 -22.35
N LYS A 46 11.92 -9.75 -21.79
CA LYS A 46 13.27 -9.76 -22.35
C LYS A 46 13.88 -11.17 -22.42
N HIS A 47 13.62 -11.99 -21.41
CA HIS A 47 14.19 -13.35 -21.34
C HIS A 47 13.31 -14.42 -22.00
N SER A 48 12.00 -14.20 -22.08
CA SER A 48 11.07 -15.08 -22.81
C SER A 48 11.04 -14.83 -24.32
N GLY A 49 11.54 -13.68 -24.79
CA GLY A 49 11.44 -13.26 -26.19
C GLY A 49 10.02 -12.81 -26.60
N LEU A 50 9.10 -12.69 -25.65
CA LEU A 50 7.72 -12.26 -25.91
C LEU A 50 7.60 -10.73 -25.88
N PRO A 51 6.74 -10.14 -26.74
CA PRO A 51 6.46 -8.71 -26.69
C PRO A 51 5.76 -8.35 -25.37
N MET A 52 6.08 -7.17 -24.83
CA MET A 52 5.42 -6.62 -23.65
C MET A 52 4.47 -5.50 -24.07
N GLU A 53 3.24 -5.54 -23.58
CA GLU A 53 2.22 -4.54 -23.89
C GLU A 53 1.41 -4.15 -22.65
N LEU A 54 0.87 -2.92 -22.65
CA LEU A 54 0.02 -2.42 -21.57
C LEU A 54 -1.46 -2.77 -21.84
N GLY A 55 -1.84 -3.99 -21.48
CA GLY A 55 -3.22 -4.49 -21.62
C GLY A 55 -4.19 -3.95 -20.56
N ILE A 56 -3.72 -3.68 -19.34
CA ILE A 56 -4.52 -3.11 -18.25
C ILE A 56 -3.77 -1.93 -17.66
N ILE A 57 -4.41 -0.75 -17.67
CA ILE A 57 -3.80 0.51 -17.26
C ILE A 57 -4.55 1.02 -16.04
N ARG A 58 -3.83 1.48 -15.00
CA ARG A 58 -4.48 2.09 -13.84
C ARG A 58 -5.29 3.32 -14.28
N ASN A 59 -6.53 3.40 -13.81
CA ASN A 59 -7.35 4.56 -14.09
C ASN A 59 -6.88 5.74 -13.22
N HIS A 60 -6.12 6.68 -13.80
CA HIS A 60 -5.64 7.86 -13.06
C HIS A 60 -6.77 8.89 -12.75
N TYR A 61 -7.99 8.65 -13.22
CA TYR A 61 -9.15 9.53 -13.02
C TYR A 61 -10.06 9.13 -11.84
N ILE A 62 -9.66 8.17 -10.99
CA ILE A 62 -10.47 7.64 -9.87
C ILE A 62 -10.93 8.73 -8.86
N GLY A 63 -10.34 9.93 -8.89
CA GLY A 63 -10.76 11.09 -8.07
C GLY A 63 -11.11 12.37 -8.85
N ARG A 64 -11.18 12.33 -10.19
CA ARG A 64 -11.46 13.50 -11.05
C ARG A 64 -12.80 13.31 -11.78
N THR A 65 -13.89 13.28 -11.03
CA THR A 65 -15.22 12.81 -11.47
C THR A 65 -16.19 13.91 -11.92
N PHE A 66 -15.69 15.13 -12.19
CA PHE A 66 -16.51 16.29 -12.56
C PHE A 66 -17.08 16.24 -13.98
N ILE A 67 -16.55 15.43 -14.90
CA ILE A 67 -16.91 15.45 -16.33
C ILE A 67 -17.89 14.32 -16.71
N GLN A 68 -18.80 13.90 -15.82
CA GLN A 68 -19.71 12.77 -16.09
C GLN A 68 -21.18 13.16 -15.96
N PRO A 69 -22.05 12.73 -16.90
CA PRO A 69 -23.41 13.24 -17.02
C PRO A 69 -24.36 12.80 -15.89
N THR A 70 -24.10 11.68 -15.21
CA THR A 70 -25.01 11.15 -14.17
C THR A 70 -24.28 10.54 -12.98
N ALA A 71 -24.92 10.60 -11.80
CA ALA A 71 -24.36 10.13 -10.53
C ALA A 71 -24.15 8.60 -10.47
N GLU A 72 -24.93 7.84 -11.23
CA GLU A 72 -24.84 6.38 -11.30
C GLU A 72 -23.58 5.93 -12.06
N VAL A 73 -23.33 6.53 -13.23
CA VAL A 73 -22.12 6.27 -14.03
C VAL A 73 -20.86 6.69 -13.26
N ARG A 74 -20.96 7.79 -12.49
CA ARG A 74 -19.91 8.25 -11.56
C ARG A 74 -19.59 7.18 -10.50
N LYS A 75 -20.59 6.61 -9.84
CA LYS A 75 -20.41 5.55 -8.82
C LYS A 75 -19.80 4.27 -9.40
N VAL A 76 -20.21 3.88 -10.62
CA VAL A 76 -19.67 2.69 -11.30
C VAL A 76 -18.21 2.89 -11.72
N ARG A 77 -17.85 4.06 -12.27
CA ARG A 77 -16.47 4.33 -12.71
C ARG A 77 -15.49 4.63 -11.57
N ILE A 78 -15.93 5.19 -10.45
CA ILE A 78 -15.11 5.32 -9.23
C ILE A 78 -14.66 3.93 -8.72
N LYS A 79 -15.53 2.92 -8.86
CA LYS A 79 -15.21 1.53 -8.47
C LYS A 79 -14.24 0.84 -9.42
N LEU A 80 -14.14 1.29 -10.69
CA LEU A 80 -13.24 0.72 -11.69
C LEU A 80 -11.82 1.31 -11.55
N LYS A 81 -10.96 0.60 -10.81
CA LYS A 81 -9.58 1.00 -10.56
C LYS A 81 -8.64 0.89 -11.78
N PHE A 82 -9.05 0.15 -12.80
CA PHE A 82 -8.25 -0.14 -13.99
C PHE A 82 -9.09 -0.03 -15.26
N ASN A 83 -8.47 0.47 -16.33
CA ASN A 83 -9.01 0.50 -17.68
C ASN A 83 -8.33 -0.61 -18.51
N ALA A 84 -9.16 -1.41 -19.17
CA ALA A 84 -8.72 -2.42 -20.11
C ALA A 84 -8.43 -1.78 -21.47
N ASN A 85 -7.21 -1.93 -22.01
CA ASN A 85 -6.91 -1.54 -23.38
C ASN A 85 -7.47 -2.60 -24.33
N LYS A 86 -8.73 -2.43 -24.72
CA LYS A 86 -9.48 -3.40 -25.53
C LYS A 86 -8.80 -3.73 -26.86
N HIS A 87 -8.00 -2.83 -27.44
CA HIS A 87 -7.28 -3.09 -28.68
C HIS A 87 -6.14 -4.09 -28.44
N THR A 88 -5.31 -3.84 -27.45
CA THR A 88 -4.21 -4.73 -27.02
C THR A 88 -4.73 -6.09 -26.53
N LEU A 89 -5.82 -6.10 -25.76
CA LEU A 89 -6.41 -7.32 -25.20
C LEU A 89 -7.14 -8.18 -26.25
N LYS A 90 -7.67 -7.58 -27.32
CA LYS A 90 -8.26 -8.30 -28.46
C LYS A 90 -7.22 -8.91 -29.39
N ALA A 91 -6.04 -8.28 -29.49
CA ALA A 91 -4.92 -8.79 -30.29
C ALA A 91 -4.21 -9.99 -29.61
N SER A 92 -4.24 -10.06 -28.27
CA SER A 92 -3.73 -11.22 -27.52
C SER A 92 -4.75 -12.37 -27.50
N LYS A 93 -4.33 -13.59 -27.87
CA LYS A 93 -5.18 -14.78 -27.76
C LYS A 93 -5.39 -15.25 -26.30
N LYS A 94 -4.49 -14.90 -25.36
CA LYS A 94 -4.61 -15.14 -23.89
C LYS A 94 -3.84 -14.10 -23.07
N LEU A 95 -4.35 -13.77 -21.87
CA LEU A 95 -3.78 -12.80 -20.91
C LEU A 95 -3.52 -13.47 -19.54
N TYR A 96 -2.45 -13.10 -18.83
CA TYR A 96 -2.23 -13.48 -17.44
C TYR A 96 -2.80 -12.40 -16.49
N ILE A 97 -3.66 -12.79 -15.54
CA ILE A 97 -4.21 -11.95 -14.45
C ILE A 97 -4.31 -12.80 -13.17
N LEU A 98 -3.96 -12.25 -12.00
CA LEU A 98 -3.96 -12.91 -10.68
C LEU A 98 -5.23 -12.57 -9.85
N LEU A 99 -6.03 -13.55 -9.38
CA LEU A 99 -7.22 -13.36 -8.49
C LEU A 99 -7.81 -14.68 -7.92
N TRP A 100 -8.00 -14.84 -6.58
CA TRP A 100 -8.27 -16.15 -5.88
C TRP A 100 -9.68 -16.46 -5.39
N LYS A 101 -9.87 -17.79 -5.36
CA LYS A 101 -10.88 -18.64 -4.74
C LYS A 101 -12.20 -18.81 -5.47
N ILE A 102 -12.06 -18.98 -6.77
CA ILE A 102 -12.65 -20.09 -7.50
C ILE A 102 -11.50 -20.57 -8.42
N PHE A 103 -11.21 -21.87 -8.50
CA PHE A 103 -10.24 -22.37 -9.50
C PHE A 103 -10.73 -22.18 -10.94
N CYS A 104 -11.82 -21.45 -11.10
CA CYS A 104 -12.49 -21.13 -12.32
C CYS A 104 -13.00 -19.69 -12.22
N LEU A 105 -12.58 -18.78 -13.10
CA LEU A 105 -13.22 -17.47 -13.20
C LEU A 105 -14.45 -17.60 -14.10
N ASP A 106 -15.64 -17.39 -13.56
CA ASP A 106 -16.87 -17.29 -14.34
C ASP A 106 -17.05 -15.84 -14.81
N THR A 107 -16.99 -15.63 -16.12
CA THR A 107 -17.16 -14.31 -16.74
C THR A 107 -18.36 -14.32 -17.68
N LEU A 108 -19.22 -13.31 -17.59
CA LEU A 108 -20.31 -13.11 -18.54
C LEU A 108 -19.75 -12.43 -19.79
N VAL A 109 -19.97 -13.05 -20.94
CA VAL A 109 -19.55 -12.51 -22.24
C VAL A 109 -20.81 -12.23 -23.06
N GLY A 110 -20.98 -10.97 -23.48
CA GLY A 110 -22.15 -10.46 -24.21
C GLY A 110 -23.11 -9.65 -23.33
N GLU A 111 -24.13 -9.05 -23.95
CA GLU A 111 -25.18 -8.26 -23.28
C GLU A 111 -26.57 -8.81 -23.66
N GLY A 112 -27.55 -8.65 -22.76
CA GLY A 112 -28.93 -9.10 -22.98
C GLY A 112 -29.11 -10.63 -22.91
N PRO A 113 -30.21 -11.19 -23.46
CA PRO A 113 -30.55 -12.61 -23.38
C PRO A 113 -29.56 -13.55 -24.09
N SER A 114 -28.61 -13.01 -24.85
CA SER A 114 -27.56 -13.76 -25.54
C SER A 114 -26.26 -13.87 -24.76
N ALA A 115 -26.18 -13.29 -23.56
CA ALA A 115 -25.00 -13.38 -22.71
C ALA A 115 -24.71 -14.84 -22.33
N ARG A 116 -23.45 -15.27 -22.45
CA ARG A 116 -23.01 -16.62 -22.08
C ARG A 116 -21.97 -16.55 -20.98
N THR A 117 -22.06 -17.46 -20.02
CA THR A 117 -21.06 -17.62 -18.95
C THR A 117 -19.89 -18.44 -19.48
N LEU A 118 -18.70 -17.85 -19.49
CA LEU A 118 -17.45 -18.49 -19.85
C LEU A 118 -16.67 -18.80 -18.57
N ARG A 119 -16.37 -20.08 -18.36
CA ARG A 119 -15.62 -20.59 -17.21
C ARG A 119 -14.14 -20.77 -17.58
N ILE A 120 -13.24 -20.11 -16.85
CA ILE A 120 -11.80 -20.13 -17.12
C ILE A 120 -11.07 -20.77 -15.96
N ASP A 121 -10.45 -21.94 -16.17
CA ASP A 121 -9.69 -22.61 -15.12
C ASP A 121 -8.37 -21.87 -14.80
N LEU A 122 -8.07 -21.72 -13.51
CA LEU A 122 -6.88 -21.05 -12.99
C LEU A 122 -5.91 -22.07 -12.39
N PRO A 123 -4.59 -21.93 -12.64
CA PRO A 123 -3.57 -22.75 -11.97
C PRO A 123 -3.55 -22.47 -10.46
N PRO A 124 -3.01 -23.37 -9.62
CA PRO A 124 -2.92 -23.15 -8.18
C PRO A 124 -2.00 -21.97 -7.82
N PHE A 125 -2.37 -21.21 -6.80
CA PHE A 125 -1.60 -20.09 -6.28
C PHE A 125 -2.06 -19.70 -4.86
N THR A 126 -1.31 -18.78 -4.24
CA THR A 126 -1.55 -18.29 -2.88
C THR A 126 -2.00 -16.84 -2.90
N LEU A 127 -3.16 -16.53 -2.30
CA LEU A 127 -3.63 -15.16 -2.08
C LEU A 127 -3.29 -14.69 -0.67
N ILE A 128 -2.63 -13.53 -0.58
CA ILE A 128 -2.39 -12.83 0.68
C ILE A 128 -3.30 -11.60 0.71
N GLY A 129 -4.21 -11.56 1.68
CA GLY A 129 -5.07 -10.41 1.96
C GLY A 129 -4.54 -9.63 3.15
N ALA A 130 -4.49 -8.30 3.03
CA ALA A 130 -4.19 -7.41 4.16
C ALA A 130 -5.36 -6.44 4.34
N THR A 131 -5.88 -6.33 5.55
CA THR A 131 -6.94 -5.39 5.92
C THR A 131 -6.61 -4.76 7.27
N THR A 132 -6.92 -3.47 7.40
CA THR A 132 -6.91 -2.77 8.70
C THR A 132 -8.20 -3.02 9.48
N ARG A 133 -9.26 -3.49 8.81
CA ARG A 133 -10.60 -3.67 9.38
C ARG A 133 -11.13 -5.06 9.04
N LEU A 134 -10.78 -6.05 9.87
CA LEU A 134 -11.22 -7.45 9.68
C LEU A 134 -12.75 -7.60 9.76
N GLY A 135 -13.39 -6.79 10.61
CA GLY A 135 -14.86 -6.81 10.81
C GLY A 135 -15.67 -6.34 9.61
N LEU A 136 -15.06 -5.61 8.66
CA LEU A 136 -15.73 -5.19 7.43
C LEU A 136 -15.70 -6.26 6.33
N LEU A 137 -14.93 -7.33 6.50
CA LEU A 137 -14.94 -8.45 5.58
C LEU A 137 -16.20 -9.29 5.82
N SER A 138 -16.92 -9.61 4.74
CA SER A 138 -18.04 -10.54 4.81
C SER A 138 -17.55 -11.90 5.31
N ALA A 139 -18.37 -12.57 6.14
CA ALA A 139 -18.03 -13.90 6.67
C ALA A 139 -17.63 -14.89 5.55
N PRO A 140 -18.34 -14.98 4.41
CA PRO A 140 -17.96 -15.90 3.33
C PRO A 140 -16.62 -15.60 2.67
N LEU A 141 -16.11 -14.37 2.74
CA LEU A 141 -14.79 -14.01 2.21
C LEU A 141 -13.71 -14.24 3.26
N ARG A 142 -14.01 -13.95 4.54
CA ARG A 142 -13.08 -14.16 5.65
C ARG A 142 -12.82 -15.65 5.87
N ASP A 143 -13.86 -16.48 5.89
CA ASP A 143 -13.78 -17.94 6.07
C ASP A 143 -13.02 -18.61 4.91
N ARG A 144 -12.79 -17.87 3.82
CA ARG A 144 -12.00 -18.35 2.69
C ARG A 144 -10.49 -18.24 2.92
N PHE A 145 -10.01 -17.42 3.85
CA PHE A 145 -8.60 -17.34 4.20
C PHE A 145 -8.26 -18.39 5.27
N GLY A 146 -7.41 -19.35 4.92
CA GLY A 146 -7.08 -20.48 5.81
C GLY A 146 -6.13 -20.14 6.96
N ILE A 147 -5.36 -19.04 6.86
CA ILE A 147 -4.37 -18.64 7.85
C ILE A 147 -4.61 -17.16 8.20
N PRO A 148 -5.40 -16.85 9.23
CA PRO A 148 -5.51 -15.50 9.74
C PRO A 148 -4.22 -15.15 10.51
N LEU A 149 -3.52 -14.11 10.07
CA LEU A 149 -2.40 -13.53 10.80
C LEU A 149 -2.81 -12.16 11.32
N HIS A 150 -2.56 -11.91 12.60
CA HIS A 150 -2.72 -10.61 13.21
C HIS A 150 -1.33 -10.00 13.41
N LEU A 151 -1.13 -8.78 12.92
CA LEU A 151 0.08 -8.03 13.18
C LEU A 151 -0.18 -7.17 14.42
N GLU A 152 0.58 -7.45 15.46
CA GLU A 152 0.58 -6.64 16.68
C GLU A 152 1.48 -5.41 16.50
N PHE A 153 1.32 -4.44 17.41
CA PHE A 153 2.25 -3.33 17.49
C PHE A 153 3.65 -3.82 17.85
N TYR A 154 4.65 -3.18 17.29
CA TYR A 154 6.04 -3.50 17.57
C TYR A 154 6.37 -3.06 19.00
N SER A 155 7.13 -3.90 19.68
CA SER A 155 7.71 -3.54 20.96
C SER A 155 8.68 -2.37 20.82
N PHE A 156 8.92 -1.68 21.93
CA PHE A 156 9.84 -0.57 21.99
C PHE A 156 11.25 -0.96 21.48
N GLU A 157 11.77 -2.11 21.91
CA GLU A 157 13.12 -2.57 21.54
C GLU A 157 13.20 -2.99 20.06
N GLU A 158 12.14 -3.58 19.50
CA GLU A 158 12.08 -3.85 18.05
C GLU A 158 12.08 -2.56 17.23
N LEU A 159 11.35 -1.54 17.67
CA LEU A 159 11.35 -0.23 17.01
C LEU A 159 12.74 0.41 17.04
N VAL A 160 13.43 0.39 18.19
CA VAL A 160 14.80 0.89 18.31
C VAL A 160 15.72 0.20 17.29
N ASN A 161 15.63 -1.13 17.17
CA ASN A 161 16.39 -1.90 16.19
C ASN A 161 16.06 -1.53 14.74
N ILE A 162 14.77 -1.34 14.43
CA ILE A 162 14.31 -0.88 13.11
C ILE A 162 14.87 0.51 12.78
N ILE A 163 14.87 1.42 13.75
CA ILE A 163 15.35 2.80 13.59
C ILE A 163 16.86 2.81 13.35
N LYS A 164 17.64 2.08 14.16
CA LYS A 164 19.09 1.95 13.97
C LYS A 164 19.44 1.40 12.60
N ARG A 165 18.73 0.35 12.16
CA ARG A 165 18.90 -0.21 10.82
C ARG A 165 18.52 0.82 9.75
N GLY A 166 17.42 1.55 9.94
CA GLY A 166 16.99 2.62 9.04
C GLY A 166 18.03 3.72 8.89
N ALA A 167 18.65 4.16 9.99
CA ALA A 167 19.70 5.18 9.98
C ALA A 167 20.94 4.73 9.19
N ARG A 168 21.36 3.46 9.38
CA ARG A 168 22.45 2.85 8.61
C ARG A 168 22.18 2.84 7.10
N VAL A 169 20.93 2.52 6.69
CA VAL A 169 20.53 2.53 5.28
C VAL A 169 20.53 3.94 4.69
N LEU A 170 20.28 4.96 5.51
CA LEU A 170 20.32 6.37 5.11
C LEU A 170 21.71 7.00 5.25
N SER A 171 22.72 6.22 5.65
CA SER A 171 24.11 6.68 5.86
C SER A 171 24.25 7.78 6.92
N ASN A 172 23.40 7.77 7.94
CA ASN A 172 23.50 8.66 9.10
C ASN A 172 23.95 7.90 10.35
N GLU A 173 24.75 8.54 11.19
CA GLU A 173 25.05 8.05 12.53
C GLU A 173 23.92 8.47 13.48
N ILE A 174 23.41 7.54 14.28
CA ILE A 174 22.36 7.83 15.26
C ILE A 174 22.78 7.36 16.65
N GLU A 175 22.57 8.21 17.65
CA GLU A 175 22.79 7.84 19.03
C GLU A 175 21.69 6.92 19.57
N GLU A 176 22.05 6.09 20.54
CA GLU A 176 21.12 5.18 21.20
C GLU A 176 19.90 5.92 21.75
N ASN A 177 20.14 7.03 22.46
CA ASN A 177 19.11 7.84 23.09
C ASN A 177 18.17 8.46 22.05
N SER A 178 18.69 8.88 20.89
CA SER A 178 17.88 9.38 19.78
C SER A 178 16.96 8.30 19.21
N ALA A 179 17.48 7.08 19.02
CA ALA A 179 16.67 5.97 18.52
C ALA A 179 15.55 5.59 19.50
N ARG A 180 15.86 5.58 20.80
CA ARG A 180 14.90 5.36 21.89
C ARG A 180 13.82 6.44 21.92
N GLU A 181 14.18 7.71 21.74
CA GLU A 181 13.24 8.82 21.72
C GLU A 181 12.26 8.74 20.53
N ILE A 182 12.78 8.41 19.34
CA ILE A 182 11.93 8.20 18.16
C ILE A 182 11.00 7.01 18.37
N ALA A 183 11.48 5.91 18.96
CA ALA A 183 10.66 4.73 19.24
C ALA A 183 9.51 5.05 20.21
N CYS A 184 9.79 5.83 21.26
CA CYS A 184 8.79 6.27 22.23
C CYS A 184 7.62 7.01 21.54
N ARG A 185 7.95 7.90 20.59
CA ARG A 185 6.95 8.72 19.88
C ARG A 185 6.33 8.05 18.65
N ALA A 186 6.74 6.83 18.30
CA ALA A 186 6.30 6.14 17.09
C ALA A 186 5.03 5.29 17.25
N ARG A 187 4.44 5.22 18.46
CA ARG A 187 3.17 4.52 18.74
C ARG A 187 3.17 3.06 18.25
N GLY A 188 4.24 2.31 18.57
CA GLY A 188 4.35 0.90 18.17
C GLY A 188 4.43 0.65 16.67
N THR A 189 4.58 1.69 15.84
CA THR A 189 4.38 1.59 14.38
C THR A 189 5.67 1.91 13.62
N PRO A 190 6.31 0.93 12.94
CA PRO A 190 7.54 1.14 12.19
C PRO A 190 7.44 2.20 11.09
N ARG A 191 6.26 2.30 10.45
CA ARG A 191 5.99 3.32 9.43
C ARG A 191 6.13 4.74 10.00
N ILE A 192 5.65 4.97 11.22
CA ILE A 192 5.76 6.27 11.90
C ILE A 192 7.21 6.50 12.30
N ALA A 193 7.86 5.52 12.95
CA ALA A 193 9.26 5.59 13.35
C ALA A 193 10.19 5.98 12.20
N LEU A 194 10.11 5.27 11.07
CA LEU A 194 10.94 5.54 9.89
C LEU A 194 10.58 6.86 9.20
N ARG A 195 9.34 7.33 9.31
CA ARG A 195 8.94 8.66 8.81
C ARG A 195 9.53 9.77 9.66
N LEU A 196 9.51 9.64 10.98
CA LEU A 196 10.12 10.58 11.90
C LEU A 196 11.65 10.64 11.69
N LEU A 197 12.30 9.47 11.57
CA LEU A 197 13.72 9.37 11.28
C LEU A 197 14.10 10.13 9.99
N ARG A 198 13.36 9.95 8.89
CA ARG A 198 13.61 10.68 7.64
C ARG A 198 13.51 12.19 7.83
N ARG A 199 12.50 12.67 8.56
CA ARG A 199 12.36 14.10 8.85
C ARG A 199 13.51 14.63 9.69
N ILE A 200 13.94 13.90 10.73
CA ILE A 200 15.06 14.30 11.56
C ILE A 200 16.34 14.39 10.74
N ARG A 201 16.59 13.40 9.87
CA ARG A 201 17.70 13.45 8.91
C ARG A 201 17.63 14.71 8.05
N ASP A 202 16.49 15.02 7.46
CA ASP A 202 16.35 16.20 6.58
C ASP A 202 16.71 17.50 7.33
N PHE A 203 16.42 17.58 8.63
CA PHE A 203 16.81 18.72 9.48
C PHE A 203 18.32 18.76 9.81
N VAL A 204 18.94 17.60 9.97
CA VAL A 204 20.36 17.43 10.32
C VAL A 204 21.25 17.73 9.11
N GLU A 205 20.84 17.27 7.93
CA GLU A 205 21.56 17.47 6.66
C GLU A 205 21.65 18.95 6.27
N VAL A 206 20.61 19.76 6.56
CA VAL A 206 20.62 21.21 6.34
C VAL A 206 21.60 21.95 7.27
N LYS A 207 21.89 21.37 8.44
CA LYS A 207 22.82 21.96 9.43
C LYS A 207 24.27 21.50 9.25
N ASP A 208 24.54 20.73 8.20
CA ASP A 208 25.85 20.13 7.89
C ASP A 208 26.40 19.21 9.00
N ASP A 209 25.50 18.67 9.81
CA ASP A 209 25.83 17.64 10.81
C ASP A 209 25.45 16.27 10.22
N LYS A 210 26.22 15.22 10.52
CA LYS A 210 25.92 13.84 10.08
C LYS A 210 25.41 12.96 11.20
N LYS A 211 25.46 13.45 12.44
CA LYS A 211 25.13 12.69 13.65
C LYS A 211 23.79 13.14 14.21
N ILE A 212 22.90 12.18 14.42
CA ILE A 212 21.59 12.38 15.02
C ILE A 212 21.70 12.23 16.54
N THR A 213 21.84 13.36 17.24
CA THR A 213 21.89 13.44 18.70
C THR A 213 20.50 13.58 19.32
N TYR A 214 20.41 13.32 20.63
CA TYR A 214 19.15 13.38 21.36
C TYR A 214 18.55 14.79 21.35
N GLU A 215 19.36 15.83 21.52
CA GLU A 215 18.90 17.23 21.59
C GLU A 215 18.29 17.67 20.26
N VAL A 216 18.91 17.28 19.15
CA VAL A 216 18.37 17.57 17.82
C VAL A 216 17.07 16.80 17.59
N THR A 217 17.04 15.52 17.99
CA THR A 217 15.86 14.66 17.88
C THR A 217 14.66 15.25 18.63
N ASP A 218 14.83 15.60 19.91
CA ASP A 218 13.78 16.20 20.73
C ASP A 218 13.30 17.53 20.15
N SER A 219 14.23 18.42 19.78
CA SER A 219 13.91 19.72 19.18
C SER A 219 13.11 19.59 17.88
N VAL A 220 13.52 18.68 16.99
CA VAL A 220 12.85 18.45 15.70
C VAL A 220 11.47 17.85 15.91
N LEU A 221 11.33 16.85 16.78
CA LEU A 221 10.04 16.21 17.06
C LEU A 221 9.04 17.20 17.67
N LEU A 222 9.48 18.07 18.58
CA LEU A 222 8.65 19.16 19.11
C LEU A 222 8.25 20.16 18.02
N LYS A 223 9.17 20.56 17.14
CA LYS A 223 8.86 21.45 16.00
C LYS A 223 7.88 20.83 15.01
N LEU A 224 7.93 19.51 14.84
CA LEU A 224 6.96 18.74 14.04
C LEU A 224 5.60 18.61 14.72
N GLY A 225 5.45 19.08 15.97
CA GLY A 225 4.23 19.00 16.75
C GLY A 225 3.94 17.61 17.29
N VAL A 226 4.99 16.82 17.54
CA VAL A 226 4.92 15.48 18.16
C VAL A 226 5.37 15.59 19.61
N ASP A 227 4.43 15.40 20.54
CA ASP A 227 4.65 15.32 21.98
C ASP A 227 5.63 14.18 22.34
N LYS A 228 6.27 14.26 23.50
CA LYS A 228 6.99 13.15 24.17
C LYS A 228 6.18 11.85 24.24
N MET A 229 4.86 11.92 24.33
CA MET A 229 3.96 10.75 24.28
C MET A 229 3.63 10.26 22.86
N GLY A 230 4.15 10.90 21.81
CA GLY A 230 3.84 10.55 20.41
C GLY A 230 2.49 11.06 19.91
N LEU A 231 1.86 11.96 20.67
CA LEU A 231 0.62 12.63 20.30
C LEU A 231 0.88 13.78 19.33
N ASN A 232 0.08 13.85 18.28
CA ASN A 232 0.07 14.95 17.34
C ASN A 232 -0.94 16.02 17.78
N LYS A 233 -0.92 17.17 17.11
CA LYS A 233 -1.90 18.26 17.33
C LYS A 233 -3.35 17.81 17.25
N LEU A 234 -3.67 16.95 16.27
CA LEU A 234 -5.01 16.42 16.06
C LEU A 234 -5.44 15.51 17.22
N ASP A 235 -4.55 14.63 17.68
CA ASP A 235 -4.79 13.76 18.85
C ASP A 235 -5.04 14.61 20.11
N MET A 236 -4.25 15.67 20.31
CA MET A 236 -4.44 16.60 21.42
C MET A 236 -5.76 17.37 21.33
N HIS A 237 -6.18 17.78 20.12
CA HIS A 237 -7.47 18.42 19.90
C HIS A 237 -8.63 17.45 20.21
N TYR A 238 -8.52 16.19 19.77
CA TYR A 238 -9.49 15.15 20.06
C TYR A 238 -9.64 14.92 21.56
N LEU A 239 -8.53 14.74 22.29
CA LEU A 239 -8.56 14.54 23.74
C LEU A 239 -9.12 15.76 24.49
N ARG A 240 -8.76 16.98 24.08
CA ARG A 240 -9.31 18.22 24.66
C ARG A 240 -10.81 18.35 24.42
N PHE A 241 -11.27 18.00 23.21
CA PHE A 241 -12.69 18.02 22.89
C PHE A 241 -13.45 17.04 23.79
N LEU A 242 -12.97 15.81 23.93
CA LEU A 242 -13.58 14.81 24.83
C LEU A 242 -13.57 15.25 26.29
N PHE A 243 -12.48 15.84 26.76
CA PHE A 243 -12.38 16.34 28.13
C PHE A 243 -13.41 17.43 28.46
N ASN A 244 -13.71 18.31 27.49
CA ASN A 244 -14.68 19.38 27.67
C ASN A 244 -16.14 18.92 27.54
N THR A 245 -16.38 17.68 27.09
CA THR A 245 -17.73 17.13 26.93
C THR A 245 -18.15 16.35 28.17
N SER A 246 -19.34 16.65 28.69
CA SER A 246 -19.86 16.07 29.93
C SER A 246 -20.56 14.71 29.75
N GLY A 247 -20.38 14.03 28.62
CA GLY A 247 -21.07 12.78 28.29
C GLY A 247 -20.60 12.16 26.97
N PRO A 248 -21.16 11.00 26.59
CA PRO A 248 -20.78 10.31 25.34
C PRO A 248 -21.14 11.16 24.12
N VAL A 249 -20.20 11.28 23.18
CA VAL A 249 -20.37 12.07 21.95
C VAL A 249 -20.26 11.17 20.74
N GLY A 250 -21.18 11.35 19.78
CA GLY A 250 -21.15 10.62 18.52
C GLY A 250 -19.99 11.05 17.61
N ILE A 251 -19.45 10.10 16.83
CA ILE A 251 -18.32 10.34 15.93
C ILE A 251 -18.58 11.46 14.92
N GLY A 252 -19.84 11.65 14.48
CA GLY A 252 -20.23 12.75 13.59
C GLY A 252 -20.05 14.12 14.24
N THR A 253 -20.38 14.26 15.53
CA THR A 253 -20.20 15.51 16.27
C THR A 253 -18.72 15.79 16.52
N ILE A 254 -17.94 14.75 16.83
CA ILE A 254 -16.48 14.86 16.95
C ILE A 254 -15.86 15.31 15.61
N SER A 255 -16.29 14.72 14.50
CA SER A 255 -15.87 15.09 13.14
C SER A 255 -16.14 16.56 12.81
N ILE A 256 -17.34 17.06 13.14
CA ILE A 256 -17.68 18.49 12.95
C ILE A 256 -16.79 19.38 13.84
N ALA A 257 -16.61 19.02 15.10
CA ALA A 257 -15.81 19.81 16.04
C ALA A 257 -14.32 19.88 15.66
N LEU A 258 -13.78 18.79 15.12
CA LEU A 258 -12.39 18.71 14.67
C LEU A 258 -12.19 19.18 13.22
N SER A 259 -13.28 19.46 12.49
CA SER A 259 -13.24 19.78 11.05
C SER A 259 -12.53 18.70 10.23
N GLU A 260 -12.74 17.44 10.58
CA GLU A 260 -12.07 16.27 10.01
C GLU A 260 -13.07 15.22 9.55
N ASP A 261 -12.72 14.42 8.55
CA ASP A 261 -13.60 13.36 8.05
C ASP A 261 -13.77 12.22 9.07
N VAL A 262 -14.98 11.68 9.18
CA VAL A 262 -15.30 10.57 10.11
C VAL A 262 -14.37 9.38 9.87
N GLY A 263 -14.13 9.02 8.62
CA GLY A 263 -13.25 7.90 8.28
C GLY A 263 -11.80 8.17 8.68
N ASN A 264 -11.34 9.42 8.58
CA ASN A 264 -10.00 9.80 9.03
C ASN A 264 -9.85 9.66 10.55
N ILE A 265 -10.84 10.12 11.32
CA ILE A 265 -10.82 10.01 12.78
C ILE A 265 -10.80 8.55 13.22
N GLU A 266 -11.63 7.69 12.63
CA GLU A 266 -11.65 6.25 12.93
C GLU A 266 -10.33 5.52 12.64
N GLU A 267 -9.53 6.02 11.68
CA GLU A 267 -8.29 5.34 11.25
C GLU A 267 -7.02 5.91 11.89
N THR A 268 -7.02 7.19 12.28
CA THR A 268 -5.78 7.91 12.61
C THR A 268 -5.68 8.39 14.05
N VAL A 269 -6.80 8.47 14.76
CA VAL A 269 -6.90 8.93 16.16
C VAL A 269 -7.26 7.77 17.06
#